data_AF-A0A8B6HKS9-F1
#
_entry.id   AF-A0A8B6HKS9-F1
#
_cell.length_a   1.000
_cell.length_b   1.000
_cell.length_c   1.000
_cell.angle_alpha   90.00
_cell.angle_beta   90.00
_cell.angle_gamma   90.00
#
_symmetry.space_group_name_H-M   'P 1'
#
loop_
_entity.id
_entity.type
_entity.pdbx_description
1 polymer ?
#
loop_
_entity_poly.entity_id
_entity_poly.type
_entity_poly.pdbx_seq_one_letter_code
_entity_poly.pdbx_strand_id
1 'polypeptide(L)'
;NEDKCDAGCPVTNEDFLKVTPSDIHLRRMSLLYSRDNVRELAIRLGLSTTDVDNMLDTDDPRKWNFEVLRQCRNSVNMTFNHIKEAVEASEQDSIHRLCKLVKGGSIDFETQQEMWDLVPVDEHIDRLAPLVGNNSLPFLIELGMEFQTWEQICYRQNERDLVRLNKDILEEWRNKFCTKHSLKPTLRTIAQALSYIGKSVKIVENTLSDLL
;
A
#
# COMPACT_ATOMS: atom_id res chain seq x y z
N ASN A 1 -21.12 4.63 16.67
CA ASN A 1 -21.50 5.97 16.18
C ASN A 1 -20.27 6.76 15.70
N GLU A 2 -19.46 6.19 14.81
CA GLU A 2 -18.22 6.83 14.30
C GLU A 2 -18.11 6.77 12.77
N ASP A 3 -19.24 6.73 12.04
CA ASP A 3 -19.27 6.74 10.57
C ASP A 3 -19.41 8.16 9.99
N LYS A 4 -18.66 9.13 10.51
CA LYS A 4 -18.55 10.44 9.87
C LYS A 4 -17.15 10.60 9.30
N CYS A 5 -17.07 10.55 7.97
CA CYS A 5 -15.86 10.89 7.24
C CYS A 5 -15.41 12.31 7.62
N ASP A 6 -14.14 12.50 7.99
CA ASP A 6 -13.58 13.83 8.18
C ASP A 6 -13.72 14.69 6.92
N ALA A 7 -13.73 16.01 7.09
CA ALA A 7 -13.64 16.96 5.98
C ALA A 7 -12.46 16.57 5.05
N GLY A 8 -12.73 16.51 3.73
CA GLY A 8 -11.75 16.08 2.73
C GLY A 8 -11.63 14.56 2.54
N CYS A 9 -12.69 13.77 2.79
CA CYS A 9 -12.70 12.36 2.38
C CYS A 9 -12.69 12.25 0.84
N PRO A 10 -11.78 11.45 0.25
CA PRO A 10 -11.73 11.28 -1.20
C PRO A 10 -13.03 10.72 -1.78
N VAL A 11 -13.77 9.92 -1.00
CA VAL A 11 -15.07 9.34 -1.40
C VAL A 11 -16.20 10.36 -1.51
N THR A 12 -15.98 11.59 -1.02
CA THR A 12 -16.91 12.72 -1.18
C THR A 12 -16.42 13.73 -2.22
N ASN A 13 -15.29 13.49 -2.87
CA ASN A 13 -14.75 14.33 -3.94
C ASN A 13 -15.09 13.71 -5.30
N GLU A 14 -16.00 14.34 -6.04
CA GLU A 14 -16.48 13.82 -7.34
C GLU A 14 -15.39 13.69 -8.39
N ASP A 15 -14.39 14.56 -8.39
CA ASP A 15 -13.29 14.49 -9.35
C ASP A 15 -12.35 13.34 -9.02
N PHE A 16 -12.14 13.07 -7.74
CA PHE A 16 -11.39 11.90 -7.30
C PHE A 16 -12.07 10.60 -7.73
N LEU A 17 -13.41 10.51 -7.62
CA LEU A 17 -14.16 9.30 -7.98
C LEU A 17 -14.02 8.93 -9.47
N LYS A 18 -13.69 9.88 -10.34
CA LYS A 18 -13.45 9.65 -11.77
C LYS A 18 -12.06 9.06 -12.06
N VAL A 19 -11.14 9.05 -11.08
CA VAL A 19 -9.76 8.59 -11.26
C VAL A 19 -9.69 7.06 -11.33
N THR A 20 -8.83 6.55 -12.22
CA THR A 20 -8.50 5.13 -12.30
C THR A 20 -7.54 4.73 -11.16
N PRO A 21 -7.82 3.64 -10.42
CA PRO A 21 -6.94 3.17 -9.37
C PRO A 21 -5.61 2.65 -9.93
N SER A 22 -4.50 3.26 -9.48
CA SER A 22 -3.14 2.75 -9.76
C SER A 22 -2.85 1.43 -9.03
N ASP A 23 -1.75 0.76 -9.39
CA ASP A 23 -1.36 -0.55 -8.84
C ASP A 23 -1.22 -0.56 -7.31
N ILE A 24 -0.75 0.54 -6.69
CA ILE A 24 -0.65 0.61 -5.23
C ILE A 24 -2.03 0.50 -4.57
N HIS A 25 -3.06 1.10 -5.15
CA HIS A 25 -4.43 0.99 -4.66
C HIS A 25 -4.93 -0.44 -4.77
N LEU A 26 -4.67 -1.11 -5.90
CA LEU A 26 -5.08 -2.50 -6.10
C LEU A 26 -4.37 -3.46 -5.13
N ARG A 27 -3.08 -3.22 -4.81
CA ARG A 27 -2.36 -3.99 -3.79
C ARG A 27 -2.89 -3.75 -2.37
N ARG A 28 -3.28 -2.52 -2.03
CA ARG A 28 -3.95 -2.25 -0.76
C ARG A 28 -5.29 -3.00 -0.68
N MET A 29 -6.07 -2.98 -1.76
CA MET A 29 -7.33 -3.72 -1.85
C MET A 29 -7.12 -5.22 -1.70
N SER A 30 -6.10 -5.79 -2.33
CA SER A 30 -5.83 -7.22 -2.24
C SER A 30 -5.45 -7.70 -0.84
N LEU A 31 -5.00 -6.80 0.04
CA LEU A 31 -4.77 -7.07 1.47
C LEU A 31 -6.02 -6.92 2.34
N LEU A 32 -6.96 -6.07 1.94
CA LEU A 32 -8.17 -5.76 2.72
C LEU A 32 -9.28 -6.79 2.55
N TYR A 33 -9.36 -7.40 1.37
CA TYR A 33 -10.45 -8.29 0.99
C TYR A 33 -10.02 -9.76 0.97
N SER A 34 -10.92 -10.64 1.42
CA SER A 34 -10.78 -12.08 1.20
C SER A 34 -10.90 -12.41 -0.29
N ARG A 35 -10.50 -13.62 -0.67
CA ARG A 35 -10.67 -14.12 -2.04
C ARG A 35 -12.12 -14.07 -2.52
N ASP A 36 -13.05 -14.48 -1.67
CA ASP A 36 -14.48 -14.48 -1.98
C ASP A 36 -15.00 -13.05 -2.17
N ASN A 37 -14.59 -12.12 -1.30
CA ASN A 37 -14.99 -10.72 -1.42
C ASN A 37 -14.45 -10.09 -2.71
N VAL A 38 -13.21 -10.42 -3.11
CA VAL A 38 -12.65 -9.95 -4.39
C VAL A 38 -13.38 -10.56 -5.58
N ARG A 39 -13.75 -11.85 -5.52
CA ARG A 39 -14.56 -12.49 -6.56
C ARG A 39 -15.91 -11.80 -6.75
N GLU A 40 -16.64 -11.57 -5.67
CA GLU A 40 -17.93 -10.87 -5.71
C GLU A 40 -17.79 -9.44 -6.24
N LEU A 41 -16.77 -8.72 -5.76
CA LEU A 41 -16.46 -7.37 -6.20
C LEU A 41 -16.15 -7.34 -7.70
N ALA A 42 -15.36 -8.28 -8.21
CA ALA A 42 -14.98 -8.37 -9.61
C ALA A 42 -16.19 -8.62 -10.53
N ILE A 43 -17.11 -9.48 -10.11
CA ILE A 43 -18.35 -9.74 -10.84
C ILE A 43 -19.22 -8.48 -10.91
N ARG A 44 -19.34 -7.75 -9.80
CA ARG A 44 -20.09 -6.48 -9.74
C ARG A 44 -19.45 -5.39 -10.59
N LEU A 45 -18.12 -5.39 -10.68
CA LEU A 45 -17.37 -4.48 -11.55
C LEU A 45 -17.47 -4.86 -13.04
N GLY A 46 -18.10 -5.99 -13.38
CA GLY A 46 -18.42 -6.35 -14.76
C GLY A 46 -17.57 -7.46 -15.36
N LEU A 47 -16.71 -8.13 -14.59
CA LEU A 47 -16.11 -9.38 -15.05
C LEU A 47 -17.13 -10.51 -15.03
N SER A 48 -17.07 -11.43 -15.99
CA SER A 48 -17.92 -12.63 -15.94
C SER A 48 -17.43 -13.59 -14.87
N THR A 49 -18.33 -14.42 -14.31
CA THR A 49 -17.95 -15.50 -13.40
C THR A 49 -16.92 -16.42 -14.02
N THR A 50 -17.09 -16.74 -15.32
CA THR A 50 -16.16 -17.56 -16.09
C THR A 50 -14.77 -16.94 -16.19
N ASP A 51 -14.66 -15.62 -16.41
CA ASP A 51 -13.36 -14.95 -16.49
C ASP A 51 -12.62 -15.00 -15.14
N VAL A 52 -13.34 -14.80 -14.04
CA VAL A 52 -12.76 -14.85 -12.70
C VAL A 52 -12.35 -16.27 -12.32
N ASP A 53 -13.20 -17.26 -12.63
CA ASP A 53 -12.95 -18.67 -12.29
C ASP A 53 -11.83 -19.28 -13.16
N ASN A 54 -11.61 -18.76 -14.37
CA ASN A 54 -10.52 -19.17 -15.25
C ASN A 54 -9.20 -18.47 -14.96
N MET A 55 -9.16 -17.49 -14.05
CA MET A 55 -7.90 -16.90 -13.63
C MET A 55 -7.01 -17.95 -12.99
N LEU A 56 -5.74 -18.00 -13.41
CA LEU A 56 -4.75 -18.89 -12.85
C LEU A 56 -4.73 -18.74 -11.32
N ASP A 57 -5.06 -19.83 -10.64
CA ASP A 57 -4.96 -19.86 -9.19
C ASP A 57 -3.48 -19.66 -8.81
N THR A 58 -3.25 -18.75 -7.88
CA THR A 58 -1.91 -18.49 -7.36
C THR A 58 -1.87 -19.02 -5.94
N ASP A 59 -0.77 -19.65 -5.55
CA ASP A 59 -0.60 -20.18 -4.19
C ASP A 59 -0.80 -19.11 -3.09
N ASP A 60 -0.61 -17.82 -3.42
CA ASP A 60 -0.90 -16.69 -2.53
C ASP A 60 -2.24 -16.01 -2.88
N PRO A 61 -3.26 -16.06 -2.01
CA PRO A 61 -4.56 -15.42 -2.28
C PRO A 61 -4.46 -13.90 -2.53
N ARG A 62 -3.45 -13.22 -1.97
CA ARG A 62 -3.25 -11.78 -2.17
C ARG A 62 -2.79 -11.46 -3.60
N LYS A 63 -2.02 -12.35 -4.21
CA LYS A 63 -1.61 -12.22 -5.61
C LYS A 63 -2.79 -12.42 -6.54
N TRP A 64 -3.56 -13.49 -6.31
CA TRP A 64 -4.78 -13.74 -7.06
C TRP A 64 -5.73 -12.55 -6.98
N ASN A 65 -5.95 -12.03 -5.77
CA ASN A 65 -6.78 -10.84 -5.54
C ASN A 65 -6.29 -9.63 -6.37
N PHE A 66 -4.98 -9.36 -6.36
CA PHE A 66 -4.41 -8.25 -7.12
C PHE A 66 -4.61 -8.42 -8.64
N GLU A 67 -4.42 -9.63 -9.16
CA GLU A 67 -4.58 -9.91 -10.59
C GLU A 67 -6.03 -9.78 -11.06
N VAL A 68 -6.99 -10.26 -10.27
CA VAL A 68 -8.42 -10.06 -10.53
C VAL A 68 -8.75 -8.57 -10.58
N LEU A 69 -8.33 -7.80 -9.56
CA LEU A 69 -8.57 -6.36 -9.51
C LEU A 69 -7.89 -5.61 -10.67
N ARG A 70 -6.71 -6.06 -11.09
CA ARG A 70 -5.99 -5.51 -12.25
C ARG A 70 -6.74 -5.78 -13.54
N GLN A 71 -7.33 -6.97 -13.69
CA GLN A 71 -8.16 -7.30 -14.85
C GLN A 71 -9.46 -6.51 -14.87
N CYS A 72 -10.11 -6.28 -13.72
CA CYS A 72 -11.24 -5.37 -13.63
C CYS A 72 -10.85 -4.00 -14.17
N ARG A 73 -9.73 -3.43 -13.67
CA ARG A 73 -9.24 -2.14 -14.15
C ARG A 73 -9.07 -2.08 -15.66
N ASN A 74 -8.41 -3.08 -16.23
CA ASN A 74 -8.06 -3.08 -17.64
C ASN A 74 -9.25 -3.39 -18.57
N SER A 75 -10.20 -4.22 -18.12
CA SER A 75 -11.30 -4.70 -18.97
C SER A 75 -12.51 -3.77 -18.95
N VAL A 76 -12.77 -3.10 -17.82
CA VAL A 76 -13.99 -2.28 -17.64
C VAL A 76 -13.72 -0.80 -17.42
N ASN A 77 -12.48 -0.33 -17.61
CA ASN A 77 -12.06 1.04 -17.30
C ASN A 77 -12.49 1.46 -15.88
N MET A 78 -12.19 0.60 -14.90
CA MET A 78 -12.59 0.80 -13.50
C MET A 78 -12.11 2.16 -12.97
N THR A 79 -12.98 2.82 -12.22
CA THR A 79 -12.70 4.08 -11.49
C THR A 79 -12.99 3.88 -10.01
N PHE A 80 -12.58 4.82 -9.16
CA PHE A 80 -12.96 4.79 -7.74
C PHE A 80 -14.48 4.87 -7.53
N ASN A 81 -15.24 5.47 -8.46
CA ASN A 81 -16.70 5.46 -8.43
C ASN A 81 -17.26 4.04 -8.56
N HIS A 82 -16.77 3.27 -9.53
CA HIS A 82 -17.21 1.88 -9.72
C HIS A 82 -16.91 1.02 -8.48
N ILE A 83 -15.73 1.21 -7.86
CA ILE A 83 -15.39 0.51 -6.62
C ILE A 83 -16.32 0.93 -5.48
N LYS A 84 -16.61 2.23 -5.36
CA LYS A 84 -17.55 2.76 -4.36
C LYS A 84 -18.93 2.11 -4.49
N GLU A 85 -19.51 2.14 -5.66
CA GLU A 85 -20.83 1.55 -5.92
C GLU A 85 -20.85 0.05 -5.62
N ALA A 86 -19.80 -0.68 -6.01
CA ALA A 86 -19.73 -2.12 -5.78
C ALA A 86 -19.53 -2.49 -4.30
N VAL A 87 -18.80 -1.68 -3.53
CA VAL A 87 -18.63 -1.83 -2.08
C VAL A 87 -19.92 -1.46 -1.32
N GLU A 88 -20.58 -0.36 -1.69
CA GLU A 88 -21.88 0.02 -1.10
C GLU A 88 -22.94 -1.08 -1.33
N ALA A 89 -22.93 -1.69 -2.51
CA ALA A 89 -23.88 -2.74 -2.88
C ALA A 89 -23.60 -4.12 -2.25
N SER A 90 -22.46 -4.32 -1.58
CA SER A 90 -22.17 -5.58 -0.89
C SER A 90 -22.74 -5.63 0.53
N GLU A 91 -23.22 -4.50 1.08
CA GLU A 91 -23.73 -4.31 2.46
C GLU A 91 -22.77 -4.78 3.57
N GLN A 92 -21.58 -5.30 3.23
CA GLN A 92 -20.62 -5.88 4.15
C GLN A 92 -19.58 -4.86 4.63
N ASP A 93 -19.44 -3.73 3.94
CA ASP A 93 -18.35 -2.78 4.16
C ASP A 93 -18.80 -1.32 4.21
N SER A 94 -18.18 -0.54 5.10
CA SER A 94 -18.39 0.90 5.14
C SER A 94 -17.57 1.60 4.05
N ILE A 95 -18.15 2.62 3.43
CA ILE A 95 -17.51 3.51 2.46
C ILE A 95 -16.15 4.07 2.95
N HIS A 96 -15.92 4.13 4.25
CA HIS A 96 -14.67 4.59 4.86
C HIS A 96 -13.48 3.69 4.54
N ARG A 97 -13.68 2.42 4.17
CA ARG A 97 -12.60 1.56 3.66
C ARG A 97 -11.99 2.13 2.38
N LEU A 98 -12.78 2.77 1.52
CA LEU A 98 -12.27 3.48 0.34
C LEU A 98 -11.48 4.75 0.70
N CYS A 99 -11.87 5.46 1.76
CA CYS A 99 -11.04 6.57 2.24
C CYS A 99 -9.68 6.08 2.76
N LYS A 100 -9.58 4.90 3.42
CA LYS A 100 -8.29 4.31 3.82
C LYS A 100 -7.45 3.85 2.63
N LEU A 101 -8.09 3.31 1.59
CA LEU A 101 -7.43 2.93 0.34
C LEU A 101 -6.74 4.11 -0.35
N VAL A 102 -7.30 5.31 -0.21
CA VAL A 102 -6.93 6.49 -1.00
C VAL A 102 -6.13 7.52 -0.22
N LYS A 103 -6.65 7.99 0.93
CA LYS A 103 -6.07 9.15 1.63
C LYS A 103 -4.60 8.94 1.89
N GLY A 104 -4.29 7.73 2.32
CA GLY A 104 -3.02 7.48 2.90
C GLY A 104 -2.64 8.38 4.06
N GLY A 105 -1.48 8.13 4.64
CA GLY A 105 -0.95 9.03 5.66
C GLY A 105 -0.61 10.37 5.04
N SER A 106 -1.48 11.38 5.21
CA SER A 106 -1.07 12.77 4.99
C SER A 106 -0.14 13.14 6.13
N ILE A 107 1.14 13.19 5.82
CA ILE A 107 2.16 13.65 6.74
C ILE A 107 2.43 15.10 6.45
N ASP A 108 2.40 15.88 7.51
CA ASP A 108 2.96 17.21 7.47
C ASP A 108 4.46 17.17 7.80
N PHE A 109 5.27 17.74 6.92
CA PHE A 109 6.74 17.78 7.01
C PHE A 109 7.25 19.21 7.24
N GLU A 110 6.46 20.08 7.90
CA GLU A 110 6.83 21.49 8.10
C GLU A 110 8.16 21.63 8.85
N THR A 111 8.48 20.69 9.74
CA THR A 111 9.73 20.63 10.49
C THR A 111 10.80 19.85 9.73
N GLN A 112 12.02 20.42 9.67
CA GLN A 112 13.24 19.76 9.17
C GLN A 112 13.13 19.27 7.71
N GLN A 113 12.62 20.11 6.79
CA GLN A 113 12.44 19.78 5.37
C GLN A 113 13.69 19.17 4.71
N GLU A 114 14.87 19.70 5.03
CA GLU A 114 16.15 19.22 4.46
C GLU A 114 16.50 17.78 4.86
N MET A 115 16.20 17.36 6.10
CA MET A 115 16.39 15.98 6.54
C MET A 115 15.59 15.03 5.65
N TRP A 116 14.33 15.36 5.41
CA TRP A 116 13.42 14.47 4.72
C TRP A 116 13.84 14.17 3.28
N ASP A 117 14.59 15.07 2.65
CA ASP A 117 15.05 14.90 1.27
C ASP A 117 16.41 14.17 1.17
N LEU A 118 16.99 13.74 2.30
CA LEU A 118 18.22 12.94 2.32
C LEU A 118 17.98 11.51 1.83
N VAL A 119 19.00 10.97 1.16
CA VAL A 119 19.06 9.55 0.79
C VAL A 119 19.42 8.72 2.02
N PRO A 120 18.66 7.66 2.36
CA PRO A 120 18.94 6.87 3.56
C PRO A 120 20.24 6.08 3.46
N VAL A 121 21.13 6.31 4.42
CA VAL A 121 22.33 5.48 4.67
C VAL A 121 21.96 4.28 5.55
N ASP A 122 22.91 3.36 5.75
CA ASP A 122 22.67 2.11 6.46
C ASP A 122 22.28 2.36 7.93
N GLU A 123 22.84 3.38 8.57
CA GLU A 123 22.48 3.79 9.93
C GLU A 123 21.02 4.24 10.02
N HIS A 124 20.51 4.96 9.02
CA HIS A 124 19.09 5.32 8.97
C HIS A 124 18.21 4.07 8.85
N ILE A 125 18.59 3.13 7.99
CA ILE A 125 17.86 1.87 7.80
C ILE A 125 17.81 1.06 9.09
N ASP A 126 18.94 0.94 9.79
CA ASP A 126 19.05 0.21 11.05
C ASP A 126 18.15 0.77 12.15
N ARG A 127 17.98 2.09 12.20
CA ARG A 127 17.08 2.74 13.15
C ARG A 127 15.61 2.63 12.77
N LEU A 128 15.29 2.67 11.47
CA LEU A 128 13.92 2.69 10.98
C LEU A 128 13.29 1.30 10.84
N ALA A 129 14.08 0.27 10.53
CA ALA A 129 13.58 -1.10 10.32
C ALA A 129 12.76 -1.65 11.52
N PRO A 130 13.15 -1.44 12.79
CA PRO A 130 12.35 -1.88 13.95
C PRO A 130 10.97 -1.22 14.02
N LEU A 131 10.80 0.00 13.49
CA LEU A 131 9.52 0.70 13.53
C LEU A 131 8.45 0.01 12.67
N VAL A 132 8.83 -0.78 11.68
CA VAL A 132 7.87 -1.47 10.81
C VAL A 132 7.11 -2.58 11.55
N GLY A 133 7.76 -3.27 12.48
CA GLY A 133 7.16 -4.35 13.27
C GLY A 133 6.63 -5.49 12.40
N ASN A 134 5.40 -5.91 12.65
CA ASN A 134 4.70 -6.98 11.91
C ASN A 134 3.98 -6.50 10.64
N ASN A 135 4.15 -5.23 10.25
CA ASN A 135 3.52 -4.64 9.07
C ASN A 135 4.43 -4.67 7.84
N SER A 136 5.34 -5.64 7.73
CA SER A 136 6.36 -5.72 6.68
C SER A 136 5.78 -5.69 5.26
N LEU A 137 4.73 -6.48 5.00
CA LEU A 137 4.08 -6.52 3.68
C LEU A 137 3.30 -5.24 3.36
N PRO A 138 2.42 -4.71 4.24
CA PRO A 138 1.84 -3.39 4.05
C PRO A 138 2.90 -2.31 3.79
N PHE A 139 3.95 -2.25 4.60
CA PHE A 139 5.04 -1.28 4.46
C PHE A 139 5.76 -1.40 3.11
N LEU A 140 6.05 -2.61 2.66
CA LEU A 140 6.63 -2.88 1.34
C LEU A 140 5.78 -2.31 0.20
N ILE A 141 4.45 -2.47 0.27
CA ILE A 141 3.52 -1.94 -0.73
C ILE A 141 3.53 -0.41 -0.73
N GLU A 142 3.60 0.20 0.45
CA GLU A 142 3.65 1.67 0.60
C GLU A 142 4.95 2.28 0.07
N LEU A 143 6.04 1.51 0.09
CA LEU A 143 7.28 1.84 -0.62
C LEU A 143 7.16 1.67 -2.15
N GLY A 144 6.00 1.23 -2.67
CA GLY A 144 5.73 1.02 -4.09
C GLY A 144 6.21 -0.33 -4.64
N MET A 145 6.72 -1.22 -3.79
CA MET A 145 7.33 -2.48 -4.23
C MET A 145 6.31 -3.59 -4.52
N GLU A 146 6.69 -4.50 -5.41
CA GLU A 146 5.86 -5.57 -5.96
C GLU A 146 5.84 -6.82 -5.06
N PHE A 147 4.77 -7.63 -5.12
CA PHE A 147 4.68 -8.91 -4.39
C PHE A 147 5.83 -9.87 -4.69
N GLN A 148 6.39 -9.85 -5.91
CA GLN A 148 7.56 -10.65 -6.24
C GLN A 148 8.78 -10.27 -5.38
N THR A 149 8.90 -8.99 -5.01
CA THR A 149 9.99 -8.53 -4.14
C THR A 149 9.81 -9.08 -2.72
N TRP A 150 8.57 -9.10 -2.23
CA TRP A 150 8.24 -9.73 -0.95
C TRP A 150 8.67 -11.20 -0.92
N GLU A 151 8.30 -11.98 -1.92
CA GLU A 151 8.66 -13.42 -1.98
C GLU A 151 10.16 -13.65 -2.05
N GLN A 152 10.88 -12.85 -2.83
CA GLN A 152 12.34 -12.94 -2.93
C GLN A 152 13.01 -12.66 -1.59
N ILE A 153 12.52 -11.68 -0.83
CA ILE A 153 13.05 -11.38 0.50
C ILE A 153 12.70 -12.50 1.48
N CYS A 154 11.43 -12.94 1.52
CA CYS A 154 11.00 -14.03 2.39
C CYS A 154 11.74 -15.34 2.10
N TYR A 155 11.99 -15.68 0.84
CA TYR A 155 12.74 -16.88 0.47
C TYR A 155 14.20 -16.85 0.97
N ARG A 156 14.83 -15.67 1.00
CA ARG A 156 16.21 -15.51 1.50
C ARG A 156 16.32 -15.62 3.02
N GLN A 157 15.21 -15.54 3.75
CA GLN A 157 15.20 -15.47 5.21
C GLN A 157 14.40 -16.61 5.84
N ASN A 158 14.89 -17.12 6.98
CA ASN A 158 14.04 -17.92 7.86
C ASN A 158 13.16 -16.93 8.63
N GLU A 159 11.83 -16.93 8.41
CA GLU A 159 10.83 -15.89 8.71
C GLU A 159 10.73 -15.34 10.17
N ARG A 160 11.64 -15.72 11.08
CA ARG A 160 11.55 -15.42 12.51
C ARG A 160 12.11 -14.06 12.93
N ASP A 161 12.99 -13.44 12.13
CA ASP A 161 13.55 -12.13 12.44
C ASP A 161 12.90 -11.01 11.63
N LEU A 162 11.84 -10.43 12.19
CA LEU A 162 11.09 -9.34 11.56
C LEU A 162 11.94 -8.07 11.36
N VAL A 163 12.87 -7.77 12.26
CA VAL A 163 13.72 -6.58 12.13
C VAL A 163 14.65 -6.75 10.93
N ARG A 164 15.26 -7.93 10.81
CA ARG A 164 16.12 -8.26 9.68
C ARG A 164 15.35 -8.33 8.36
N LEU A 165 14.13 -8.86 8.36
CA LEU A 165 13.21 -8.78 7.21
C LEU A 165 12.93 -7.32 6.79
N ASN A 166 12.61 -6.45 7.74
CA ASN A 166 12.29 -5.04 7.47
C ASN A 166 13.52 -4.25 6.98
N LYS A 167 14.72 -4.62 7.45
CA LYS A 167 15.98 -4.08 6.93
C LYS A 167 16.19 -4.48 5.46
N ASP A 168 16.03 -5.76 5.13
CA ASP A 168 16.15 -6.23 3.75
C ASP A 168 15.14 -5.54 2.81
N ILE A 169 13.92 -5.25 3.29
CA ILE A 169 12.91 -4.48 2.55
C ILE A 169 13.42 -3.07 2.22
N LEU A 170 13.96 -2.35 3.21
CA LEU A 170 14.49 -1.00 3.02
C LEU A 170 15.73 -0.97 2.12
N GLU A 171 16.63 -1.94 2.27
CA GLU A 171 17.82 -2.09 1.42
C GLU A 171 17.43 -2.39 -0.03
N GLU A 172 16.52 -3.34 -0.25
CA GLU A 172 16.03 -3.71 -1.58
C GLU A 172 15.27 -2.55 -2.23
N TRP A 173 14.46 -1.82 -1.46
CA TRP A 173 13.79 -0.61 -1.94
C TRP A 173 14.81 0.45 -2.39
N ARG A 174 15.79 0.79 -1.54
CA ARG A 174 16.83 1.76 -1.88
C ARG A 174 17.56 1.38 -3.16
N ASN A 175 17.90 0.10 -3.32
CA ASN A 175 18.61 -0.43 -4.50
C ASN A 175 17.73 -0.42 -5.77
N LYS A 176 16.48 -0.88 -5.68
CA LYS A 176 15.53 -0.91 -6.82
C LYS A 176 15.07 0.50 -7.23
N PHE A 177 14.92 1.42 -6.29
CA PHE A 177 14.50 2.79 -6.58
C PHE A 177 15.56 3.52 -7.42
N CYS A 178 16.82 3.42 -7.04
CA CYS A 178 17.96 3.99 -7.78
C CYS A 178 18.12 3.43 -9.20
N THR A 179 17.61 2.22 -9.47
CA THR A 179 17.76 1.55 -10.78
C THR A 179 16.55 1.76 -11.69
N LYS A 180 15.34 1.94 -11.14
CA LYS A 180 14.10 2.08 -11.93
C LYS A 180 13.60 3.52 -12.10
N HIS A 181 14.00 4.46 -11.24
CA HIS A 181 13.48 5.82 -11.25
C HIS A 181 14.57 6.88 -11.36
N SER A 182 14.26 8.00 -12.03
CA SER A 182 15.12 9.19 -12.07
C SER A 182 15.07 10.03 -10.77
N LEU A 183 14.25 9.62 -9.81
CA LEU A 183 14.08 10.27 -8.52
C LEU A 183 15.03 9.63 -7.48
N LYS A 184 15.37 10.39 -6.43
CA LYS A 184 16.17 9.88 -5.31
C LYS A 184 15.27 9.17 -4.29
N PRO A 185 15.66 8.00 -3.74
CA PRO A 185 14.97 7.42 -2.60
C PRO A 185 15.26 8.29 -1.37
N THR A 186 14.23 8.82 -0.73
CA THR A 186 14.41 9.79 0.37
C THR A 186 13.83 9.28 1.69
N LEU A 187 14.32 9.82 2.80
CA LEU A 187 13.73 9.59 4.14
C LEU A 187 12.24 9.96 4.18
N ARG A 188 11.82 10.95 3.37
CA ARG A 188 10.41 11.32 3.18
C ARG A 188 9.55 10.15 2.75
N THR A 189 9.99 9.36 1.78
CA THR A 189 9.24 8.20 1.28
C THR A 189 9.10 7.12 2.35
N ILE A 190 10.17 6.87 3.13
CA ILE A 190 10.13 5.93 4.25
C ILE A 190 9.16 6.42 5.34
N ALA A 191 9.25 7.70 5.71
CA ALA A 191 8.37 8.31 6.71
C ALA A 191 6.90 8.24 6.27
N GLN A 192 6.61 8.55 5.00
CA GLN A 192 5.31 8.34 4.37
C GLN A 192 4.83 6.92 4.59
N ALA A 193 5.58 5.92 4.11
CA ALA A 193 5.21 4.51 4.25
C ALA A 193 5.01 4.07 5.72
N LEU A 194 5.82 4.59 6.65
CA LEU A 194 5.67 4.34 8.09
C LEU A 194 4.35 4.93 8.64
N SER A 195 3.92 6.11 8.18
CA SER A 195 2.63 6.67 8.59
C SER A 195 1.45 5.86 8.09
N TYR A 196 1.54 5.24 6.92
CA TYR A 196 0.48 4.36 6.42
C TYR A 196 0.25 3.14 7.31
N ILE A 197 1.29 2.63 7.95
CA ILE A 197 1.21 1.53 8.92
C ILE A 197 1.03 2.03 10.36
N GLY A 198 0.64 3.30 10.54
CA GLY A 198 0.25 3.88 11.83
C GLY A 198 1.39 4.45 12.66
N LYS A 199 2.58 4.70 12.09
CA LYS A 199 3.67 5.38 12.81
C LYS A 199 3.62 6.88 12.59
N SER A 200 3.46 7.64 13.66
CA SER A 200 3.49 9.10 13.57
C SER A 200 4.87 9.60 13.16
N VAL A 201 4.90 10.74 12.46
CA VAL A 201 6.14 11.37 11.98
C VAL A 201 7.07 11.76 13.10
N LYS A 202 6.52 12.22 14.23
CA LYS A 202 7.29 12.52 15.45
C LYS A 202 8.09 11.32 15.95
N ILE A 203 7.57 10.10 15.82
CA ILE A 203 8.31 8.88 16.18
C ILE A 203 9.50 8.70 15.23
N VAL A 204 9.29 8.94 13.94
CA VAL A 204 10.34 8.85 12.92
C VAL A 204 11.42 9.93 13.15
N GLU A 205 11.01 11.18 13.39
CA GLU A 205 11.91 12.30 13.73
C GLU A 205 12.76 11.98 14.96
N ASN A 206 12.12 11.58 16.07
CA ASN A 206 12.82 11.23 17.30
C ASN A 206 13.77 10.03 17.13
N THR A 207 13.50 9.15 16.17
CA THR A 207 14.35 7.99 15.88
C THR A 207 15.60 8.39 15.08
N LEU A 208 15.54 9.50 14.35
CA LEU A 208 16.60 10.00 13.47
C LEU A 208 17.34 11.22 14.04
N SER A 209 16.84 11.84 15.12
CA SER A 209 17.34 13.12 15.65
C SER A 209 18.83 13.16 15.93
N ASP A 210 19.42 12.02 16.29
CA ASP A 210 20.83 11.92 16.70
C ASP A 210 21.77 11.57 15.52
N LEU A 211 21.21 11.38 14.32
CA LEU A 211 21.94 11.04 13.08
C LEU A 211 22.04 12.23 12.11
N LEU A 212 21.60 13.42 12.53
CA LEU A 212 21.47 14.64 11.74
C LEU A 212 22.24 15.79 12.37
#